data_AF-A0A7X0QQ84-F1
#
_entry.id   AF-A0A7X0QQ84-F1
#
_cell.length_a   1.000
_cell.length_b   1.000
_cell.length_c   1.000
_cell.angle_alpha   90.00
_cell.angle_beta   90.00
_cell.angle_gamma   90.00
#
_symmetry.space_group_name_H-M   'P 1'
#
loop_
_entity.id
_entity.type
_entity.pdbx_description
1 polymer ?
#
loop_
_entity_poly.entity_id
_entity_poly.type
_entity_poly.pdbx_seq_one_letter_code
_entity_poly.pdbx_strand_id
1 'polypeptide(L)'
;MRRIEPRTLLSLLSLLSLLLAPLLLAACAAPQSSAGNGVGPPTASEQPRESVPRQRPGTVAGVPVLDRSCKVDSDCAVKDVGSCCGYRPACVNKDAKPDPAAVQAACAANGVMGTCGFREIEACSCVANTCEASASAAVAR
;
A
#
# COMPACT_ATOMS: atom_id res chain seq x y z
N MET A 1 50.32 -27.12 30.39
CA MET A 1 48.90 -26.72 30.29
C MET A 1 48.83 -25.22 30.03
N ARG A 2 48.58 -24.78 28.79
CA ARG A 2 48.54 -23.35 28.43
C ARG A 2 47.12 -22.82 28.67
N ARG A 3 46.96 -21.84 29.57
CA ARG A 3 45.68 -21.13 29.78
C ARG A 3 45.45 -20.22 28.59
N ILE A 4 44.36 -20.46 27.88
CA ILE A 4 43.90 -19.64 26.75
C ILE A 4 43.16 -18.44 27.35
N GLU A 5 43.60 -17.22 27.04
CA GLU A 5 42.98 -16.00 27.56
C GLU A 5 41.61 -15.71 26.89
N PRO A 6 40.65 -15.12 27.60
CA PRO A 6 39.32 -14.85 27.06
C PRO A 6 39.34 -13.86 25.88
N ARG A 7 40.38 -13.02 25.80
CA ARG A 7 40.60 -12.08 24.68
C ARG A 7 40.99 -12.78 23.38
N THR A 8 41.78 -13.85 23.44
CA THR A 8 42.14 -14.64 22.25
C THR A 8 40.95 -15.47 21.76
N LEU A 9 40.09 -15.94 22.67
CA LEU A 9 38.83 -16.60 22.33
C LEU A 9 37.89 -15.65 21.57
N LEU A 10 37.68 -14.42 22.09
CA LEU A 10 36.79 -13.43 21.47
C LEU A 10 37.29 -12.99 20.08
N SER A 11 38.61 -12.85 19.91
CA SER A 11 39.21 -12.48 18.63
C SER A 11 39.11 -13.59 17.59
N LEU A 12 39.22 -14.87 18.00
CA LEU A 12 39.00 -16.04 17.14
C LEU A 12 37.54 -16.17 16.69
N LEU A 13 36.57 -15.89 17.58
CA LEU A 13 35.14 -15.89 17.22
C LEU A 13 34.82 -14.79 16.20
N SER A 14 35.35 -13.57 16.36
CA SER A 14 35.15 -12.48 15.39
C SER A 14 35.75 -12.78 14.01
N LEU A 15 36.93 -13.39 13.96
CA LEU A 15 37.57 -13.79 12.70
C LEU A 15 36.80 -14.94 12.02
N LEU A 16 36.28 -15.91 12.79
CA LEU A 16 35.47 -17.01 12.27
C LEU A 16 34.14 -16.52 11.66
N SER A 17 33.51 -15.49 12.25
CA SER A 17 32.29 -14.87 11.70
C SER A 17 32.54 -14.09 10.40
N LEU A 18 33.69 -13.41 10.26
CA LEU A 18 34.03 -12.69 9.01
C LEU A 18 34.33 -13.64 7.84
N LEU A 19 34.88 -14.83 8.10
CA LEU A 19 35.16 -15.82 7.06
C LEU A 19 33.93 -16.64 6.61
N LEU A 20 32.85 -16.68 7.39
CA LEU A 20 31.64 -17.46 7.06
C LEU A 20 30.63 -16.69 6.18
N ALA A 21 30.75 -15.36 6.08
CA ALA A 21 29.81 -14.51 5.37
C ALA A 21 29.76 -14.64 3.83
N PRO A 22 30.84 -15.00 3.09
CA PRO A 22 30.78 -15.02 1.63
C PRO A 22 30.24 -16.32 1.01
N LEU A 23 30.01 -17.39 1.78
CA LEU A 23 29.62 -18.71 1.22
C LEU A 23 28.13 -18.86 0.90
N LEU A 24 27.25 -17.94 1.30
CA LEU A 24 25.81 -18.03 1.04
C LEU A 24 25.31 -17.29 -0.22
N LEU A 25 26.18 -16.64 -1.01
CA LEU A 25 25.78 -15.90 -2.21
C LEU A 25 25.88 -16.67 -3.54
N ALA A 26 26.21 -17.97 -3.54
CA ALA A 26 26.47 -18.74 -4.76
C ALA A 26 25.40 -19.81 -5.09
N ALA A 27 24.11 -19.50 -4.94
CA ALA A 27 23.03 -20.44 -5.30
C ALA A 27 21.83 -19.76 -5.96
N CYS A 28 22.05 -19.03 -7.06
CA CYS A 28 21.03 -18.92 -8.12
C CYS A 28 21.66 -18.47 -9.46
N ALA A 29 22.57 -19.27 -10.01
CA ALA A 29 22.87 -19.24 -11.43
C ALA A 29 22.11 -20.40 -12.10
N ALA A 30 20.98 -20.10 -12.74
CA ALA A 30 20.28 -21.00 -13.64
C ALA A 30 20.47 -20.52 -15.09
N PRO A 31 20.48 -21.45 -16.07
CA PRO A 31 21.23 -21.30 -17.33
C PRO A 31 20.45 -20.65 -18.49
N GLN A 32 21.20 -19.91 -19.30
CA GLN A 32 21.30 -19.92 -20.77
C GLN A 32 20.05 -20.25 -21.60
N SER A 33 19.64 -19.24 -22.37
CA SER A 33 18.78 -19.33 -23.56
C SER A 33 19.14 -20.53 -24.44
N SER A 34 18.24 -21.51 -24.49
CA SER A 34 18.19 -22.47 -25.59
C SER A 34 17.02 -22.09 -26.50
N ALA A 35 17.35 -21.70 -27.73
CA ALA A 35 16.40 -21.76 -28.83
C ALA A 35 16.05 -23.24 -29.07
N GLY A 36 14.77 -23.60 -28.94
CA GLY A 36 14.27 -24.95 -29.21
C GLY A 36 12.76 -24.90 -29.44
N ASN A 37 12.34 -25.23 -30.65
CA ASN A 37 10.95 -25.27 -31.11
C ASN A 37 10.05 -26.11 -30.20
N GLY A 38 8.90 -25.57 -29.78
CA GLY A 38 7.87 -26.32 -29.07
C GLY A 38 6.64 -25.46 -28.76
N VAL A 39 5.59 -25.65 -29.56
CA VAL A 39 4.15 -25.41 -29.33
C VAL A 39 3.79 -24.31 -28.31
N GLY A 40 3.24 -23.20 -28.83
CA GLY A 40 2.83 -22.04 -28.06
C GLY A 40 1.86 -22.37 -26.90
N PRO A 41 1.94 -21.63 -25.79
CA PRO A 41 0.98 -21.75 -24.68
C PRO A 41 -0.43 -21.39 -25.16
N PRO A 42 -1.50 -21.97 -24.56
CA PRO A 42 -2.86 -21.57 -24.90
C PRO A 42 -2.97 -20.07 -24.67
N THR A 43 -3.44 -19.37 -25.69
CA THR A 43 -3.85 -17.97 -25.63
C THR A 43 -4.77 -17.80 -24.44
N ALA A 44 -4.21 -17.29 -23.33
CA ALA A 44 -5.00 -16.73 -22.26
C ALA A 44 -5.84 -15.65 -22.94
N SER A 45 -7.16 -15.89 -22.97
CA SER A 45 -8.12 -14.91 -23.46
C SER A 45 -7.81 -13.60 -22.77
N GLU A 46 -7.36 -12.63 -23.57
CA GLU A 46 -7.32 -11.24 -23.20
C GLU A 46 -8.78 -10.81 -23.06
N GLN A 47 -9.38 -11.12 -21.91
CA GLN A 47 -10.60 -10.46 -21.50
C GLN A 47 -10.23 -8.97 -21.42
N PRO A 48 -10.93 -8.10 -22.16
CA PRO A 48 -10.84 -6.68 -21.92
C PRO A 48 -11.13 -6.49 -20.44
N ARG A 49 -10.09 -6.11 -19.67
CA ARG A 49 -10.33 -5.55 -18.35
C ARG A 49 -11.04 -4.25 -18.65
N GLU A 50 -12.37 -4.32 -18.70
CA GLU A 50 -13.24 -3.15 -18.59
C GLU A 50 -12.65 -2.37 -17.42
N SER A 51 -12.03 -1.25 -17.74
CA SER A 51 -11.38 -0.39 -16.78
C SER A 51 -12.49 0.21 -15.95
N VAL A 52 -12.91 -0.54 -14.90
CA VAL A 52 -13.82 -0.03 -13.89
C VAL A 52 -13.25 1.33 -13.50
N PRO A 53 -13.98 2.43 -13.73
CA PRO A 53 -13.47 3.75 -13.45
C PRO A 53 -12.98 3.72 -12.02
N ARG A 54 -11.69 3.97 -11.83
CA ARG A 54 -11.10 4.06 -10.50
C ARG A 54 -11.77 5.25 -9.86
N GLN A 55 -12.87 5.01 -9.14
CA GLN A 55 -13.71 6.07 -8.58
C GLN A 55 -12.77 6.92 -7.73
N ARG A 56 -12.59 8.18 -8.15
CA ARG A 56 -11.84 9.12 -7.33
C ARG A 56 -12.58 9.20 -5.99
N PRO A 57 -11.85 9.13 -4.87
CA PRO A 57 -12.40 9.34 -3.56
C PRO A 57 -13.29 10.59 -3.52
N GLY A 58 -14.62 10.42 -3.42
CA GLY A 58 -15.53 11.50 -3.02
C GLY A 58 -16.20 12.32 -4.13
N THR A 59 -16.21 11.89 -5.39
CA THR A 59 -17.05 12.56 -6.41
C THR A 59 -18.31 11.75 -6.68
N VAL A 60 -19.32 11.93 -5.84
CA VAL A 60 -20.70 11.54 -6.12
C VAL A 60 -21.47 12.81 -6.47
N ALA A 61 -22.25 12.79 -7.55
CA ALA A 61 -23.02 13.97 -7.97
C ALA A 61 -23.92 14.45 -6.82
N GLY A 62 -23.90 15.74 -6.54
CA GLY A 62 -24.69 16.36 -5.45
C GLY A 62 -24.02 16.35 -4.07
N VAL A 63 -22.82 15.77 -3.92
CA VAL A 63 -22.04 15.84 -2.67
C VAL A 63 -20.88 16.83 -2.82
N PRO A 64 -20.67 17.76 -1.86
CA PRO A 64 -19.53 18.67 -1.89
C PRO A 64 -18.19 17.94 -1.88
N VAL A 65 -17.21 18.48 -2.62
CA VAL A 65 -15.83 18.01 -2.55
C VAL A 65 -15.25 18.33 -1.17
N LEU A 66 -14.64 17.33 -0.57
CA LEU A 66 -14.08 17.45 0.77
C LEU A 66 -12.72 18.16 0.75
N ASP A 67 -12.49 19.03 1.73
CA ASP A 67 -11.22 19.71 1.89
C ASP A 67 -10.10 18.73 2.29
N ARG A 68 -9.04 18.73 1.48
CA ARG A 68 -7.81 17.96 1.71
C ARG A 68 -6.59 18.86 1.83
N SER A 69 -6.76 20.18 1.86
CA SER A 69 -5.64 21.09 1.95
C SER A 69 -4.93 20.98 3.31
N CYS A 70 -3.61 21.15 3.32
CA CYS A 70 -2.82 21.12 4.54
C CYS A 70 -1.54 21.95 4.42
N LYS A 71 -0.98 22.33 5.57
CA LYS A 71 0.36 22.91 5.68
C LYS A 71 1.33 21.95 6.36
N VAL A 72 0.85 21.20 7.35
CA VAL A 72 1.62 20.23 8.12
C VAL A 72 0.81 18.95 8.36
N ASP A 73 1.47 17.86 8.76
CA ASP A 73 0.82 16.56 8.98
C ASP A 73 -0.32 16.62 10.00
N SER A 74 -0.18 17.45 11.04
CA SER A 74 -1.21 17.64 12.08
C SER A 74 -2.49 18.30 11.59
N ASP A 75 -2.49 18.88 10.38
CA ASP A 75 -3.70 19.40 9.74
C ASP A 75 -4.55 18.29 9.13
N CYS A 76 -4.03 17.06 9.03
CA CYS A 76 -4.69 15.93 8.41
C CYS A 76 -5.22 14.95 9.45
N ALA A 77 -6.41 14.39 9.18
CA ALA A 77 -7.02 13.35 10.01
C ALA A 77 -7.65 12.28 9.13
N VAL A 78 -7.66 11.04 9.63
CA VAL A 78 -8.47 9.96 9.06
C VAL A 78 -9.92 10.19 9.45
N LYS A 79 -10.82 10.29 8.48
CA LYS A 79 -12.26 10.40 8.70
C LYS A 79 -13.01 9.46 7.79
N ASP A 80 -14.21 9.07 8.21
CA ASP A 80 -15.16 8.43 7.29
C ASP A 80 -15.68 9.48 6.31
N VAL A 81 -15.38 9.27 5.02
CA VAL A 81 -15.86 10.15 3.96
C VAL A 81 -17.05 9.58 3.20
N GLY A 82 -17.49 8.36 3.56
CA GLY A 82 -18.57 7.65 2.89
C GLY A 82 -18.24 7.24 1.45
N SER A 83 -18.93 6.22 0.96
CA SER A 83 -18.86 5.73 -0.43
C SER A 83 -20.18 5.10 -0.83
N CYS A 84 -20.40 4.79 -2.10
CA CYS A 84 -21.58 4.00 -2.50
C CYS A 84 -21.57 2.54 -1.98
N CYS A 85 -20.61 2.17 -1.14
CA CYS A 85 -20.47 0.86 -0.50
C CYS A 85 -20.45 0.93 1.04
N GLY A 86 -20.78 2.09 1.62
CA GLY A 86 -20.72 2.30 3.07
C GLY A 86 -19.48 3.08 3.52
N TYR A 87 -18.94 2.68 4.68
CA TYR A 87 -17.78 3.29 5.33
C TYR A 87 -16.57 3.36 4.41
N ARG A 88 -15.88 4.51 4.43
CA ARG A 88 -14.65 4.70 3.66
C ARG A 88 -13.71 5.63 4.40
N PRO A 89 -12.63 5.12 5.02
CA PRO A 89 -11.64 5.97 5.66
C PRO A 89 -10.84 6.73 4.61
N ALA A 90 -10.59 8.01 4.84
CA ALA A 90 -9.68 8.81 4.03
C ALA A 90 -8.98 9.91 4.83
N CYS A 91 -7.77 10.26 4.41
CA CYS A 91 -7.04 11.43 4.90
C CYS A 91 -7.61 12.71 4.32
N VAL A 92 -8.05 13.60 5.20
CA VAL A 92 -8.70 14.87 4.86
C VAL A 92 -8.25 15.93 5.87
N ASN A 93 -8.53 17.20 5.60
CA ASN A 93 -8.25 18.24 6.57
C ASN A 93 -9.03 17.96 7.88
N LYS A 94 -8.39 18.18 9.04
CA LYS A 94 -8.97 17.97 10.37
C LYS A 94 -10.21 18.82 10.64
N ASP A 95 -10.40 19.91 9.92
CA ASP A 95 -11.57 20.79 10.01
C ASP A 95 -12.64 20.45 8.95
N ALA A 96 -12.32 19.59 7.98
CA ALA A 96 -13.28 19.11 6.99
C ALA A 96 -14.45 18.37 7.67
N LYS A 97 -15.67 18.52 7.17
CA LYS A 97 -16.88 17.91 7.71
C LYS A 97 -17.50 16.97 6.68
N PRO A 98 -17.01 15.72 6.56
CA PRO A 98 -17.62 14.76 5.65
C PRO A 98 -19.06 14.46 6.07
N ASP A 99 -19.92 14.20 5.08
CA ASP A 99 -21.29 13.75 5.28
C ASP A 99 -21.48 12.38 4.61
N PRO A 100 -21.08 11.28 5.28
CA PRO A 100 -21.20 9.95 4.70
C PRO A 100 -22.66 9.57 4.43
N ALA A 101 -23.63 10.12 5.18
CA ALA A 101 -25.05 9.87 4.98
C ALA A 101 -25.57 10.53 3.69
N ALA A 102 -25.16 11.77 3.40
CA ALA A 102 -25.46 12.41 2.12
C ALA A 102 -24.85 11.65 0.95
N VAL A 103 -23.63 11.10 1.10
CA VAL A 103 -23.02 10.22 0.10
C VAL A 103 -23.88 8.98 -0.13
N GLN A 104 -24.31 8.29 0.94
CA GLN A 104 -25.21 7.14 0.80
C GLN A 104 -26.51 7.53 0.08
N ALA A 105 -27.15 8.62 0.51
CA ALA A 105 -28.42 9.05 -0.07
C ALA A 105 -28.27 9.34 -1.58
N ALA A 106 -27.20 10.03 -1.97
CA ALA A 106 -26.91 10.30 -3.38
C ALA A 106 -26.66 9.00 -4.17
N CYS A 107 -25.88 8.06 -3.65
CA CYS A 107 -25.64 6.78 -4.31
C CYS A 107 -26.92 5.95 -4.47
N ALA A 108 -27.83 6.01 -3.49
CA ALA A 108 -29.11 5.29 -3.52
C ALA A 108 -30.02 5.90 -4.59
N ALA A 109 -30.11 7.23 -4.64
CA ALA A 109 -30.89 7.95 -5.64
C ALA A 109 -30.42 7.67 -7.07
N ASN A 110 -29.12 7.43 -7.26
CA ASN A 110 -28.53 7.12 -8.57
C ASN A 110 -28.46 5.61 -8.88
N GLY A 111 -28.88 4.74 -7.97
CA GLY A 111 -28.85 3.28 -8.18
C GLY A 111 -27.45 2.68 -8.31
N VAL A 112 -26.42 3.33 -7.76
CA VAL A 112 -25.00 2.94 -7.90
C VAL A 112 -24.42 2.32 -6.62
N MET A 113 -25.28 1.73 -5.79
CA MET A 113 -24.85 1.05 -4.56
C MET A 113 -24.13 -0.27 -4.86
N GLY A 114 -23.13 -0.61 -4.04
CA GLY A 114 -22.34 -1.83 -4.22
C GLY A 114 -21.66 -2.31 -2.96
N THR A 115 -20.80 -3.32 -3.11
CA THR A 115 -19.89 -3.80 -2.05
C THR A 115 -18.46 -3.46 -2.42
N CYS A 116 -17.71 -2.89 -1.48
CA CYS A 116 -16.34 -2.48 -1.69
C CYS A 116 -15.45 -2.99 -0.55
N GLY A 117 -14.20 -3.27 -0.85
CA GLY A 117 -13.13 -3.40 0.14
C GLY A 117 -12.38 -2.08 0.26
N PHE A 118 -12.09 -1.66 1.49
CA PHE A 118 -11.21 -0.52 1.77
C PHE A 118 -9.99 -0.99 2.55
N ARG A 119 -8.89 -0.25 2.41
CA ARG A 119 -7.72 -0.43 3.26
C ARG A 119 -7.93 0.40 4.52
N GLU A 120 -7.49 -0.13 5.65
CA GLU A 120 -7.36 0.69 6.86
C GLU A 120 -6.25 1.72 6.65
N ILE A 121 -6.44 2.91 7.21
CA ILE A 121 -5.47 4.00 7.15
C ILE A 121 -5.09 4.32 8.59
N GLU A 122 -3.86 4.01 8.96
CA GLU A 122 -3.37 4.24 10.33
C GLU A 122 -2.89 5.68 10.54
N ALA A 123 -2.38 6.34 9.50
CA ALA A 123 -1.81 7.68 9.59
C ALA A 123 -1.96 8.47 8.30
N CYS A 124 -2.00 9.81 8.46
CA CYS A 124 -2.03 10.77 7.38
C CYS A 124 -0.76 11.64 7.37
N SER A 125 -0.36 12.08 6.20
CA SER A 125 0.74 13.01 6.00
C SER A 125 0.31 14.13 5.04
N CYS A 126 0.88 15.32 5.22
CA CYS A 126 0.70 16.44 4.33
C CYS A 126 1.75 16.38 3.21
N VAL A 127 1.32 15.94 2.03
CA VAL A 127 2.19 15.76 0.87
C VAL A 127 1.77 16.76 -0.21
N ALA A 128 2.67 17.65 -0.61
CA ALA A 128 2.40 18.68 -1.61
C ALA A 128 1.10 19.47 -1.31
N ASN A 129 0.95 19.93 -0.07
CA ASN A 129 -0.21 20.66 0.43
C ASN A 129 -1.54 19.91 0.36
N THR A 130 -1.48 18.58 0.25
CA THR A 130 -2.65 17.69 0.20
C THR A 130 -2.51 16.59 1.26
N CYS A 131 -3.58 16.35 2.02
CA CYS A 131 -3.66 15.24 2.95
C CYS A 131 -3.68 13.93 2.19
N GLU A 132 -2.71 13.06 2.47
CA GLU A 132 -2.56 11.73 1.88
C GLU A 132 -2.34 10.67 2.96
N ALA A 133 -2.65 9.42 2.63
CA ALA A 133 -2.32 8.29 3.51
C ALA A 133 -0.80 8.12 3.56
N SER A 134 -0.23 7.94 4.75
CA SER A 134 1.21 7.75 4.90
C SER A 134 1.65 6.40 4.31
N ALA A 135 2.79 6.35 3.61
CA ALA A 135 3.26 5.14 2.92
C ALA A 135 3.55 3.96 3.88
N SER A 136 3.84 4.25 5.15
CA SER A 136 3.97 3.23 6.21
C SER A 136 2.64 2.61 6.63
N ALA A 137 1.51 3.23 6.26
CA ALA A 137 0.15 2.81 6.62
C ALA A 137 -0.58 2.07 5.47
N ALA A 138 0.03 1.93 4.29
CA ALA A 138 -0.55 1.22 3.15
C ALA A 138 -0.10 -0.25 3.08
N VAL A 139 -0.13 -0.97 4.21
CA VAL A 139 0.09 -2.43 4.20
C VAL A 139 -1.23 -3.12 3.85
N ALA A 140 -1.33 -3.64 2.63
CA ALA A 140 -2.39 -4.58 2.27
C ALA A 140 -2.22 -5.85 3.11
N ARG A 141 -3.17 -6.13 4.00
CA ARG A 141 -3.37 -7.47 4.59
C ARG A 141 -4.43 -8.21 3.81
#